data_AF-A0A6I2XIY6-F1
#
_entry.id   AF-A0A6I2XIY6-F1
#
_cell.length_a   1.000
_cell.length_b   1.000
_cell.length_c   1.000
_cell.angle_alpha   90.00
_cell.angle_beta   90.00
_cell.angle_gamma   90.00
#
_symmetry.space_group_name_H-M   'P 1'
#
loop_
_entity.id
_entity.type
_entity.pdbx_description
1 polymer ?
#
loop_
_entity_poly.entity_id
_entity_poly.type
_entity_poly.pdbx_seq_one_letter_code
_entity_poly.pdbx_strand_id
1 'polypeptide(L)'
;MEFPGSDQRRTIAATLLRIESVIVFALGAFLIIKGLTSDVQSLSALIGVIVFSFLGGVGLWAAAHGFATGKNYGRAPAVLANLIALGVAYFQIGAHLWVLAIPLSLLALATLLLSLSIIPS
;
A
#
# COMPACT_ATOMS: atom_id res chain seq x y z
N MET A 1 31.71 0.54 12.11
CA MET A 1 30.94 0.53 13.37
C MET A 1 29.51 0.18 13.02
N GLU A 2 29.14 -1.10 13.11
CA GLU A 2 27.76 -1.56 12.92
C GLU A 2 26.93 -1.10 14.12
N PHE A 3 25.88 -0.31 13.90
CA PHE A 3 24.93 0.02 14.97
C PHE A 3 24.04 -1.21 15.24
N PRO A 4 23.94 -1.72 16.48
CA PRO A 4 23.28 -2.98 16.84
C PRO A 4 21.73 -2.98 16.71
N GLY A 5 21.14 -2.20 15.81
CA GLY A 5 19.69 -2.09 15.60
C GLY A 5 19.25 -1.95 14.14
N SER A 6 20.15 -2.00 13.16
CA SER A 6 19.86 -1.89 11.72
C SER A 6 19.06 -3.09 11.18
N ASP A 7 19.39 -4.30 11.62
CA ASP A 7 18.70 -5.52 11.21
C ASP A 7 17.28 -5.60 11.75
N GLN A 8 17.06 -5.23 13.01
CA GLN A 8 15.73 -5.23 13.62
C GLN A 8 14.77 -4.25 12.93
N ARG A 9 15.25 -3.06 12.55
CA ARG A 9 14.46 -2.08 11.78
C ARG A 9 14.12 -2.57 10.38
N ARG A 10 15.05 -3.28 9.73
CA ARG A 10 14.82 -3.92 8.41
C ARG A 10 13.79 -5.04 8.49
N THR A 11 13.85 -5.88 9.53
CA THR A 11 12.87 -6.94 9.77
C THR A 11 11.47 -6.36 10.03
N ILE A 12 11.37 -5.29 10.83
CA ILE A 12 10.09 -4.63 11.10
C ILE A 12 9.50 -4.05 9.80
N ALA A 13 10.31 -3.35 9.00
CA ALA A 13 9.86 -2.81 7.71
C ALA A 13 9.39 -3.92 6.76
N ALA A 14 10.14 -5.01 6.62
CA ALA A 14 9.77 -6.13 5.76
C ALA A 14 8.46 -6.82 6.21
N THR A 15 8.25 -6.96 7.53
CA THR A 15 7.01 -7.51 8.08
C THR A 15 5.82 -6.58 7.84
N LEU A 16 5.99 -5.26 8.02
CA LEU A 16 4.95 -4.28 7.74
C LEU A 16 4.54 -4.30 6.26
N LEU A 17 5.50 -4.29 5.33
CA LEU A 17 5.20 -4.37 3.90
C LEU A 17 4.50 -5.68 3.50
N ARG A 18 4.81 -6.80 4.17
CA ARG A 18 4.10 -8.08 3.97
C ARG A 18 2.65 -8.02 4.48
N ILE A 19 2.41 -7.37 5.60
CA ILE A 19 1.05 -7.21 6.12
C ILE A 19 0.26 -6.27 5.19
N GLU A 20 0.86 -5.17 4.76
CA GLU A 20 0.24 -4.23 3.81
C GLU A 20 -0.11 -4.91 2.49
N SER A 21 0.76 -5.77 1.93
CA SER A 21 0.45 -6.49 0.69
C SER A 21 -0.75 -7.43 0.84
N VAL A 22 -0.84 -8.15 1.96
CA VAL A 22 -1.99 -9.01 2.28
C VAL A 22 -3.27 -8.19 2.41
N ILE A 23 -3.22 -7.03 3.06
CA ILE A 23 -4.37 -6.12 3.19
C ILE A 23 -4.81 -5.60 1.81
N VAL A 24 -3.87 -5.23 0.95
CA VAL A 24 -4.16 -4.77 -0.42
C VAL A 24 -4.82 -5.87 -1.26
N PHE A 25 -4.36 -7.12 -1.14
CA PHE A 25 -5.05 -8.26 -1.78
C PHE A 25 -6.45 -8.50 -1.22
N ALA A 26 -6.61 -8.42 0.11
CA ALA A 26 -7.91 -8.57 0.76
C ALA A 26 -8.90 -7.46 0.32
N LEU A 27 -8.43 -6.23 0.16
CA LEU A 27 -9.22 -5.13 -0.39
C LEU A 27 -9.61 -5.38 -1.86
N GLY A 28 -8.68 -5.89 -2.69
CA GLY A 28 -8.98 -6.31 -4.05
C GLY A 28 -10.07 -7.39 -4.11
N ALA A 29 -9.98 -8.41 -3.25
CA ALA A 29 -11.00 -9.46 -3.14
C ALA A 29 -12.35 -8.94 -2.62
N PHE A 30 -12.33 -8.04 -1.64
CA PHE A 30 -13.54 -7.40 -1.12
C PHE A 30 -14.26 -6.58 -2.20
N LEU A 31 -13.51 -5.87 -3.06
CA LEU A 31 -14.07 -5.12 -4.17
C LEU A 31 -14.72 -6.01 -5.23
N ILE A 32 -14.21 -7.22 -5.44
CA ILE A 32 -14.86 -8.22 -6.31
C ILE A 32 -16.26 -8.56 -5.74
N ILE A 33 -16.34 -8.88 -4.44
CA ILE A 33 -17.62 -9.21 -3.79
C ILE A 33 -18.59 -8.02 -3.82
N LYS A 34 -18.10 -6.81 -3.53
CA LYS A 34 -18.90 -5.58 -3.64
C LYS A 34 -19.39 -5.31 -5.05
N GLY A 35 -18.57 -5.56 -6.07
CA GLY A 35 -18.94 -5.41 -7.47
C GLY A 35 -20.03 -6.38 -7.92
N LEU A 36 -20.11 -7.56 -7.31
CA LEU A 36 -21.17 -8.53 -7.58
C LEU A 36 -22.49 -8.21 -6.86
N THR A 37 -22.43 -7.48 -5.74
CA THR A 37 -23.57 -7.26 -4.83
C THR A 37 -24.15 -5.84 -4.92
N SER A 38 -23.42 -4.88 -5.51
CA SER A 38 -23.80 -3.47 -5.56
C SER A 38 -23.97 -2.99 -7.00
N ASP A 39 -24.86 -2.03 -7.21
CA ASP A 39 -24.98 -1.35 -8.51
C ASP A 39 -23.73 -0.50 -8.75
N VAL A 40 -22.92 -0.90 -9.72
CA VAL A 40 -21.62 -0.30 -10.00
C VAL A 40 -21.78 0.85 -10.97
N GLN A 41 -21.61 2.08 -10.46
CA GLN A 41 -21.64 3.33 -11.24
C GLN A 41 -20.78 3.28 -12.52
N SER A 42 -19.63 2.60 -12.46
CA SER A 42 -18.78 2.39 -13.64
C SER A 42 -17.94 1.12 -13.51
N LEU A 43 -18.28 0.12 -14.31
CA LEU A 43 -17.59 -1.17 -14.33
C LEU A 43 -16.09 -1.03 -14.69
N SER A 44 -15.77 -0.10 -15.59
CA SER A 44 -14.39 0.18 -16.02
C SER A 44 -13.49 0.66 -14.87
N ALA A 45 -14.02 1.50 -13.98
CA ALA A 45 -13.27 1.97 -12.81
C ALA A 45 -13.08 0.85 -11.78
N LEU A 46 -14.10 0.02 -11.56
CA LEU A 46 -14.00 -1.12 -10.64
C LEU A 46 -12.92 -2.10 -11.12
N ILE A 47 -12.92 -2.46 -12.40
CA ILE A 47 -11.89 -3.33 -13.00
C ILE A 47 -10.51 -2.71 -12.84
N GLY A 48 -10.38 -1.39 -13.09
CA GLY A 48 -9.14 -0.66 -12.88
C GLY A 48 -8.61 -0.78 -11.45
N VAL A 49 -9.47 -0.62 -10.43
CA VAL A 49 -9.07 -0.72 -9.01
C VAL A 49 -8.75 -2.17 -8.62
N ILE A 50 -9.46 -3.17 -9.15
CA ILE A 50 -9.15 -4.59 -8.90
C ILE A 50 -7.78 -4.94 -9.48
N VAL A 51 -7.55 -4.66 -10.77
CA VAL A 51 -6.27 -4.91 -11.43
C VAL A 51 -5.15 -4.17 -10.72
N PHE A 52 -5.37 -2.90 -10.38
CA PHE A 52 -4.39 -2.09 -9.68
C PHE A 52 -4.09 -2.61 -8.27
N SER A 53 -5.09 -3.08 -7.52
CA SER A 53 -4.88 -3.66 -6.18
C SER A 53 -4.07 -4.95 -6.25
N PHE A 54 -4.35 -5.84 -7.21
CA PHE A 54 -3.56 -7.06 -7.38
C PHE A 54 -2.13 -6.74 -7.83
N LEU A 55 -1.93 -5.87 -8.82
CA LEU A 55 -0.60 -5.47 -9.27
C LEU A 55 0.18 -4.71 -8.18
N GLY A 56 -0.48 -3.82 -7.45
CA GLY A 56 0.08 -3.08 -6.32
C GLY A 56 0.45 -4.00 -5.15
N GLY A 57 -0.38 -4.99 -4.84
CA GLY A 57 -0.12 -6.02 -3.83
C GLY A 57 1.09 -6.90 -4.19
N VAL A 58 1.20 -7.33 -5.46
CA VAL A 58 2.39 -8.04 -5.97
C VAL A 58 3.63 -7.13 -5.88
N GLY A 59 3.52 -5.86 -6.28
CA GLY A 59 4.60 -4.89 -6.20
C GLY A 59 5.09 -4.63 -4.78
N LEU A 60 4.17 -4.52 -3.81
CA LEU A 60 4.49 -4.39 -2.39
C LEU A 60 5.14 -5.66 -1.83
N TRP A 61 4.66 -6.84 -2.23
CA TRP A 61 5.25 -8.12 -1.82
C TRP A 61 6.68 -8.27 -2.34
N ALA A 62 6.92 -7.89 -3.61
CA ALA A 62 8.24 -7.84 -4.20
C ALA A 62 9.14 -6.80 -3.50
N ALA A 63 8.60 -5.64 -3.12
CA ALA A 63 9.31 -4.63 -2.35
C ALA A 63 9.66 -5.10 -0.92
N ALA A 64 8.78 -5.85 -0.26
CA ALA A 64 9.03 -6.49 1.03
C ALA A 64 10.21 -7.47 0.94
N HIS A 65 10.29 -8.23 -0.15
CA HIS A 65 11.39 -9.13 -0.45
C HIS A 65 12.69 -8.38 -0.77
N GLY A 66 12.59 -7.24 -1.46
CA GLY A 66 13.72 -6.32 -1.75
C GLY A 66 14.29 -5.64 -0.50
N PHE A 67 13.43 -5.29 0.46
CA PHE A 67 13.82 -4.75 1.77
C PHE A 67 14.52 -5.81 2.63
N ALA A 68 14.03 -7.05 2.62
CA ALA A 68 14.66 -8.18 3.31
C ALA A 68 16.06 -8.51 2.75
N THR A 69 16.34 -8.15 1.50
CA THR A 69 17.64 -8.35 0.83
C THR A 69 18.56 -7.12 0.86
N GLY A 70 18.18 -6.06 1.60
CA GLY A 70 19.03 -4.88 1.83
C GLY A 70 19.24 -3.98 0.62
N LYS A 71 18.46 -4.17 -0.45
CA LYS A 71 18.59 -3.46 -1.71
C LYS A 71 17.64 -2.25 -1.75
N ASN A 72 18.15 -1.09 -2.15
CA ASN A 72 17.45 0.21 -2.15
C ASN A 72 16.20 0.29 -3.08
N TYR A 73 15.86 -0.81 -3.79
CA TYR A 73 14.79 -0.90 -4.78
C TYR A 73 13.38 -1.01 -4.19
N GLY A 74 13.22 -1.39 -2.92
CA GLY A 74 11.91 -1.52 -2.27
C GLY A 74 11.20 -0.18 -2.00
N ARG A 75 11.92 0.95 -2.09
CA ARG A 75 11.41 2.28 -1.71
C ARG A 75 10.53 2.92 -2.77
N ALA A 76 10.94 2.83 -4.04
CA ALA A 76 10.17 3.42 -5.14
C ALA A 76 8.76 2.81 -5.30
N PRO A 77 8.56 1.48 -5.20
CA PRO A 77 7.22 0.88 -5.20
C PRO A 77 6.38 1.33 -4.00
N ALA A 78 6.98 1.46 -2.82
CA ALA A 78 6.28 1.88 -1.60
C ALA A 78 5.80 3.34 -1.68
N VAL A 79 6.63 4.25 -2.18
CA VAL A 79 6.21 5.65 -2.40
C VAL A 79 5.10 5.72 -3.44
N LEU A 80 5.25 5.02 -4.56
CA LEU A 80 4.25 5.03 -5.64
C LEU A 80 2.90 4.47 -5.18
N ALA A 81 2.89 3.34 -4.47
CA ALA A 81 1.67 2.74 -3.95
C ALA A 81 0.95 3.65 -2.95
N ASN A 82 1.69 4.30 -2.05
CA ASN A 82 1.10 5.21 -1.07
C ASN A 82 0.59 6.52 -1.69
N LEU A 83 1.25 7.03 -2.73
CA LEU A 83 0.70 8.15 -3.52
C LEU A 83 -0.62 7.77 -4.21
N ILE A 84 -0.75 6.53 -4.67
CA ILE A 84 -1.99 6.06 -5.29
C ILE A 84 -3.08 5.84 -4.24
N ALA A 85 -2.73 5.31 -3.07
CA ALA A 85 -3.65 5.22 -1.94
C ALA A 85 -4.19 6.60 -1.50
N LEU A 86 -3.36 7.65 -1.53
CA LEU A 86 -3.80 9.03 -1.33
C LEU A 86 -4.76 9.51 -2.41
N GLY A 87 -4.49 9.19 -3.68
CA GLY A 87 -5.42 9.48 -4.78
C GLY A 87 -6.78 8.79 -4.58
N VAL A 88 -6.78 7.53 -4.15
CA VAL A 88 -8.01 6.78 -3.83
C VAL A 88 -8.73 7.40 -2.63
N ALA A 89 -8.01 7.80 -1.58
CA ALA A 89 -8.60 8.47 -0.41
C ALA A 89 -9.29 9.78 -0.78
N TYR A 90 -8.68 10.59 -1.67
CA TYR A 90 -9.27 11.84 -2.15
C TYR A 90 -10.65 11.61 -2.79
N PHE A 91 -10.80 10.58 -3.63
CA PHE A 91 -12.09 10.23 -4.22
C PHE A 91 -13.10 9.70 -3.18
N GLN A 92 -12.63 8.97 -2.16
CA GLN A 92 -13.51 8.48 -1.09
C GLN A 92 -14.05 9.61 -0.20
N ILE A 93 -13.27 10.67 0.02
CA ILE A 93 -13.72 11.89 0.71
C ILE A 93 -14.86 12.53 -0.08
N GLY A 94 -14.70 12.68 -1.40
CA GLY A 94 -15.75 13.19 -2.28
C GLY A 94 -17.01 12.31 -2.33
N ALA A 95 -16.87 11.01 -2.05
CA ALA A 95 -17.98 10.06 -1.95
C ALA A 95 -18.58 9.93 -0.53
N HIS A 96 -18.20 10.80 0.42
CA HIS A 96 -18.61 10.75 1.83
C HIS A 96 -18.28 9.43 2.58
N LEU A 97 -17.31 8.66 2.09
CA LEU A 97 -16.86 7.40 2.71
C LEU A 97 -15.78 7.65 3.78
N TRP A 98 -16.04 8.57 4.71
CA TRP A 98 -15.08 9.06 5.69
C TRP A 98 -14.43 7.97 6.55
N VAL A 99 -15.21 6.95 6.93
CA VAL A 99 -14.75 5.82 7.74
C VAL A 99 -13.63 5.03 7.06
N LEU A 100 -13.61 4.99 5.72
CA LEU A 100 -12.55 4.32 4.95
C LEU A 100 -11.46 5.32 4.55
N ALA A 101 -11.86 6.53 4.15
CA ALA A 101 -10.96 7.53 3.63
C ALA A 101 -9.93 7.99 4.68
N ILE A 102 -10.36 8.28 5.91
CA ILE A 102 -9.50 8.81 6.97
C ILE A 102 -8.40 7.81 7.35
N PRO A 103 -8.68 6.55 7.73
CA PRO A 103 -7.63 5.60 8.09
C PRO A 103 -6.72 5.27 6.90
N LEU A 104 -7.25 5.19 5.67
CA LEU A 104 -6.44 4.98 4.47
C LEU A 104 -5.46 6.14 4.25
N SER A 105 -5.93 7.38 4.41
CA SER A 105 -5.10 8.59 4.29
C SER A 105 -3.97 8.61 5.32
N LEU A 106 -4.30 8.28 6.57
CA LEU A 106 -3.33 8.26 7.67
C LEU A 106 -2.26 7.20 7.46
N LEU A 107 -2.65 5.99 7.08
CA LEU A 107 -1.71 4.91 6.73
C LEU A 107 -0.82 5.31 5.56
N ALA A 108 -1.42 5.81 4.48
CA ALA A 108 -0.68 6.19 3.29
C ALA A 108 0.35 7.30 3.58
N LEU A 109 -0.05 8.34 4.35
CA LEU A 109 0.87 9.40 4.78
C LEU A 109 1.98 8.86 5.67
N ALA A 110 1.64 8.03 6.67
CA ALA A 110 2.60 7.46 7.59
C ALA A 110 3.66 6.63 6.84
N THR A 111 3.23 5.72 5.97
CA THR A 111 4.14 4.85 5.21
C THR A 111 4.94 5.66 4.17
N LEU A 112 4.35 6.68 3.56
CA LEU A 112 5.06 7.58 2.63
C LEU A 112 6.17 8.37 3.34
N LEU A 113 5.85 9.00 4.47
CA LEU A 113 6.83 9.74 5.28
C LEU A 113 7.95 8.82 5.76
N LEU A 114 7.60 7.64 6.27
CA LEU A 114 8.59 6.67 6.74
C LEU A 114 9.50 6.17 5.60
N SER A 115 8.94 5.93 4.42
CA SER A 115 9.69 5.52 3.23
C SER A 115 10.65 6.61 2.73
N LEU A 116 10.26 7.88 2.84
CA LEU A 116 11.09 9.04 2.49
C LEU A 116 12.18 9.31 3.55
N SER A 117 11.86 9.20 4.83
CA SER A 117 12.78 9.52 5.94
C SER A 117 13.95 8.54 6.12
N ILE A 118 13.95 7.38 5.47
CA ILE A 118 15.08 6.45 5.50
C ILE A 118 16.26 7.07 4.71
N ILE A 119 17.18 7.77 5.37
CA ILE A 119 18.36 8.34 4.69
C ILE A 119 19.36 7.20 4.40
N PRO A 120 19.94 7.08 3.19
CA PRO A 120 20.99 6.11 2.93
C PRO A 120 22.26 6.53 3.67
N SER A 121 22.78 5.63 4.51
CA SER A 121 24.16 5.66 5.00
C SER A 121 25.03 4.76 4.14
#